data_AF-F0IEY4-F1
#
_entry.id   AF-F0IEY4-F1
#
_cell.length_a   1.000
_cell.length_b   1.000
_cell.length_c   1.000
_cell.angle_alpha   90.00
_cell.angle_beta   90.00
_cell.angle_gamma   90.00
#
_symmetry.space_group_name_H-M   'P 1'
#
loop_
_entity.id
_entity.type
_entity.pdbx_description
1 polymer ?
#
loop_
_entity_poly.entity_id
_entity_poly.type
_entity_poly.pdbx_seq_one_letter_code
_entity_poly.pdbx_strand_id
1 'polypeptide(L)'
;MHRLCIIFLILIACNGSSPKENTLATETQQSTSEKAPATEGIRYQGILPSTNGKGVDTTIILKENNNYTITETFLEDGRTHTEKGIFEWNENDKTIALIGENNKKTFYKVDAQVLIFLNDNNPNKKMTAEEEERYSLHQK
;
A
#
# COMPACT_ATOMS: atom_id res chain seq x y z
N MET A 1 15.86 61.54 5.24
CA MET A 1 16.50 61.42 6.56
C MET A 1 17.14 60.04 6.66
N HIS A 2 18.44 59.93 6.96
CA HIS A 2 19.08 58.64 7.26
C HIS A 2 19.13 58.43 8.78
N ARG A 3 18.87 57.20 9.26
CA ARG A 3 19.62 56.58 10.38
C ARG A 3 19.70 55.06 10.18
N LEU A 4 20.84 54.62 9.68
CA LEU A 4 21.39 53.28 9.91
C LEU A 4 21.89 53.21 11.37
N CYS A 5 21.62 52.12 12.10
CA CYS A 5 22.22 51.64 13.37
C CYS A 5 21.28 50.59 14.01
N ILE A 6 21.68 49.58 14.79
CA ILE A 6 23.00 49.00 15.14
C ILE A 6 22.79 47.51 15.54
N ILE A 7 23.86 46.70 15.63
CA ILE A 7 23.83 45.25 15.92
C ILE A 7 24.14 44.93 17.40
N PHE A 8 23.39 44.01 18.01
CA PHE A 8 23.64 43.27 19.28
C PHE A 8 23.02 41.86 19.12
N LEU A 9 23.57 40.70 19.50
CA LEU A 9 24.86 40.29 20.10
C LEU A 9 25.10 40.80 21.55
N ILE A 10 25.30 39.98 22.60
CA ILE A 10 25.25 38.50 22.78
C ILE A 10 24.74 38.20 24.25
N LEU A 11 24.92 37.10 25.02
CA LEU A 11 25.75 35.87 25.00
C LEU A 11 25.01 34.68 25.71
N ILE A 12 25.77 33.69 26.22
CA ILE A 12 25.40 32.35 26.74
C ILE A 12 25.29 32.28 28.29
N ALA A 13 24.43 31.37 28.78
CA ALA A 13 24.68 30.45 29.92
C ALA A 13 23.90 29.13 29.65
N CYS A 14 24.40 27.89 29.72
CA CYS A 14 25.32 27.17 30.62
C CYS A 14 24.78 27.01 32.07
N ASN A 15 24.86 25.83 32.72
CA ASN A 15 25.49 24.55 32.33
C ASN A 15 24.81 23.34 33.00
N GLY A 16 25.04 22.12 32.48
CA GLY A 16 24.38 20.88 32.94
C GLY A 16 25.22 19.60 32.77
N SER A 17 26.53 19.68 33.03
CA SER A 17 27.50 18.57 32.96
C SER A 17 27.23 17.52 34.07
N SER A 18 27.67 16.24 34.04
CA SER A 18 28.86 15.63 33.41
C SER A 18 28.63 14.10 33.12
N PRO A 19 29.62 13.22 32.80
CA PRO A 19 29.58 12.53 31.50
C PRO A 19 29.96 11.01 31.53
N LYS A 20 30.45 10.53 30.37
CA LYS A 20 31.13 9.26 30.01
C LYS A 20 30.25 8.24 29.29
N GLU A 21 30.49 7.84 28.02
CA GLU A 21 31.72 7.46 27.28
C GLU A 21 32.19 6.02 27.56
N ASN A 22 31.96 5.12 26.60
CA ASN A 22 33.02 4.78 25.64
C ASN A 22 32.47 4.16 24.33
N THR A 23 33.32 4.14 23.31
CA THR A 23 33.12 3.73 21.91
C THR A 23 33.48 2.26 21.68
N LEU A 24 32.70 1.51 20.87
CA LEU A 24 33.18 0.85 19.64
C LEU A 24 32.00 0.36 18.77
N ALA A 25 32.25 0.15 17.47
CA ALA A 25 31.24 -0.19 16.47
C ALA A 25 31.07 -1.70 16.21
N THR A 26 29.93 -2.07 15.65
CA THR A 26 29.75 -3.18 14.69
C THR A 26 28.62 -2.80 13.73
N GLU A 27 28.59 -3.40 12.54
CA GLU A 27 27.95 -2.87 11.34
C GLU A 27 26.45 -3.14 11.19
N THR A 28 25.82 -2.25 10.42
CA THR A 28 24.81 -2.54 9.39
C THR A 28 23.84 -3.70 9.62
N GLN A 29 22.66 -3.36 10.14
CA GLN A 29 21.42 -3.82 9.49
C GLN A 29 20.56 -2.61 9.13
N GLN A 30 20.60 -2.23 7.85
CA GLN A 30 19.75 -1.19 7.29
C GLN A 30 18.34 -1.77 7.10
N SER A 31 17.61 -1.95 8.20
CA SER A 31 16.16 -1.98 8.16
C SER A 31 15.66 -0.59 7.82
N THR A 32 15.73 -0.23 6.54
CA THR A 32 14.80 0.73 5.95
C THR A 32 13.42 0.08 6.04
N SER A 33 12.81 0.18 7.22
CA SER A 33 11.37 0.12 7.37
C SER A 33 10.82 1.33 6.63
N GLU A 34 10.74 1.20 5.31
CA GLU A 34 10.18 2.21 4.42
C GLU A 34 8.74 2.40 4.87
N LYS A 35 8.52 3.47 5.63
CA LYS A 35 7.25 3.72 6.31
C LYS A 35 6.21 3.95 5.24
N ALA A 36 5.51 2.87 4.89
CA ALA A 36 4.53 2.84 3.81
C ALA A 36 3.66 4.11 3.92
N PRO A 37 3.56 4.94 2.86
CA PRO A 37 2.89 6.22 2.95
C PRO A 37 1.51 6.03 3.56
N ALA A 38 1.20 6.77 4.63
CA ALA A 38 -0.07 6.66 5.34
C ALA A 38 -1.21 6.82 4.33
N THR A 39 -1.85 5.71 3.95
CA THR A 39 -2.42 5.66 2.60
C THR A 39 -3.84 6.16 2.60
N GLU A 40 -4.01 7.38 2.10
CA GLU A 40 -5.31 7.95 1.75
C GLU A 40 -6.01 7.03 0.73
N GLY A 41 -7.13 6.43 1.15
CA GLY A 41 -7.90 5.45 0.38
C GLY A 41 -8.52 4.34 1.22
N ILE A 42 -9.36 3.52 0.60
CA ILE A 42 -9.97 2.33 1.21
C ILE A 42 -9.04 1.14 0.95
N ARG A 43 -8.59 0.47 2.02
CA ARG A 43 -7.65 -0.65 1.96
C ARG A 43 -8.37 -2.00 2.12
N TYR A 44 -8.16 -2.89 1.17
CA TYR A 44 -8.64 -4.28 1.16
C TYR A 44 -7.45 -5.25 1.21
N GLN A 45 -7.57 -6.34 1.98
CA GLN A 45 -6.50 -7.34 2.15
C GLN A 45 -7.06 -8.76 2.24
N GLY A 46 -6.34 -9.72 1.66
CA GLY A 46 -6.64 -11.16 1.71
C GLY A 46 -5.58 -11.97 0.96
N ILE A 47 -5.61 -13.30 1.12
CA ILE A 47 -4.68 -14.21 0.44
C ILE A 47 -5.40 -14.86 -0.74
N LEU A 48 -5.04 -14.47 -1.97
CA LEU A 48 -5.64 -15.01 -3.19
C LEU A 48 -4.97 -16.34 -3.60
N PRO A 49 -5.74 -17.33 -4.11
CA PRO A 49 -5.22 -18.57 -4.65
C PRO A 49 -4.20 -18.39 -5.78
N SER A 50 -3.11 -19.15 -5.73
CA SER A 50 -2.05 -19.18 -6.74
C SER A 50 -1.96 -20.55 -7.42
N THR A 51 -1.30 -20.60 -8.58
CA THR A 51 -1.10 -21.84 -9.35
C THR A 51 -0.28 -22.92 -8.62
N ASN A 52 0.58 -22.51 -7.67
CA ASN A 52 1.37 -23.40 -6.80
C ASN A 52 0.66 -23.76 -5.47
N GLY A 53 -0.55 -23.25 -5.23
CA GLY A 53 -1.33 -23.49 -4.01
C GLY A 53 -0.81 -22.84 -2.72
N LYS A 54 0.24 -21.99 -2.78
CA LYS A 54 0.77 -21.25 -1.61
C LYS A 54 0.00 -19.98 -1.26
N GLY A 55 -0.66 -19.38 -2.26
CA GLY A 55 -1.34 -18.10 -2.17
C GLY A 55 -0.44 -16.90 -2.49
N VAL A 56 -1.09 -15.76 -2.69
CA VAL A 56 -0.49 -14.42 -2.80
C VAL A 56 -1.16 -13.54 -1.76
N ASP A 57 -0.40 -12.93 -0.86
CA ASP A 57 -0.92 -11.88 0.02
C ASP A 57 -1.12 -10.61 -0.81
N THR A 58 -2.38 -10.25 -1.03
CA THR A 58 -2.80 -9.16 -1.91
C THR A 58 -3.41 -8.03 -1.08
N THR A 59 -2.75 -6.88 -1.11
CA THR A 59 -3.28 -5.59 -0.63
C THR A 59 -3.73 -4.76 -1.83
N ILE A 60 -4.97 -4.27 -1.83
CA ILE A 60 -5.44 -3.22 -2.75
C ILE A 60 -5.76 -1.97 -1.92
N ILE A 61 -5.40 -0.80 -2.42
CA ILE A 61 -5.80 0.49 -1.84
C ILE A 61 -6.43 1.34 -2.95
N LEU A 62 -7.75 1.52 -2.89
CA LEU A 62 -8.53 2.36 -3.80
C LEU A 62 -8.52 3.79 -3.27
N LYS A 63 -8.12 4.76 -4.08
CA LYS A 63 -7.87 6.15 -3.69
C LYS A 63 -8.79 7.11 -4.45
N GLU A 64 -8.72 8.38 -4.07
CA GLU A 64 -9.42 9.45 -4.78
C GLU A 64 -8.98 9.57 -6.25
N ASN A 65 -9.83 10.25 -7.04
CA ASN A 65 -9.61 10.47 -8.47
C ASN A 65 -9.39 9.16 -9.26
N ASN A 66 -10.06 8.08 -8.83
CA ASN A 66 -10.01 6.75 -9.40
C ASN A 66 -8.62 6.10 -9.48
N ASN A 67 -7.67 6.47 -8.61
CA ASN A 67 -6.34 5.86 -8.56
C ASN A 67 -6.34 4.59 -7.68
N TYR A 68 -5.48 3.61 -7.96
CA TYR A 68 -5.21 2.50 -7.05
C TYR A 68 -3.72 2.28 -6.79
N THR A 69 -3.43 1.47 -5.78
CA THR A 69 -2.15 0.76 -5.65
C THR A 69 -2.46 -0.67 -5.22
N ILE A 70 -1.87 -1.64 -5.91
CA ILE A 70 -1.92 -3.05 -5.53
C ILE A 70 -0.52 -3.50 -5.15
N THR A 71 -0.41 -4.28 -4.08
CA THR A 71 0.82 -4.92 -3.62
C THR A 71 0.55 -6.39 -3.45
N GLU A 72 1.36 -7.22 -4.09
CA GLU A 72 1.22 -8.68 -4.15
C GLU A 72 2.50 -9.33 -3.64
N THR A 73 2.43 -10.07 -2.53
CA THR A 73 3.56 -10.84 -2.01
C THR A 73 3.30 -12.32 -2.19
N PHE A 74 4.14 -12.97 -3.01
CA PHE A 74 4.00 -14.37 -3.35
C PHE A 74 4.50 -15.24 -2.17
N LEU A 75 3.62 -16.08 -1.61
CA LEU A 75 3.91 -16.86 -0.39
C LEU A 75 4.78 -18.11 -0.64
N GLU A 76 5.31 -18.26 -1.86
CA GLU A 76 6.27 -19.30 -2.24
C GLU A 76 7.72 -18.84 -2.05
N ASP A 77 8.06 -17.66 -2.57
CA ASP A 77 9.42 -17.12 -2.66
C ASP A 77 9.62 -15.83 -1.85
N GLY A 78 8.55 -15.27 -1.26
CA GLY A 78 8.58 -14.00 -0.53
C GLY A 78 8.77 -12.77 -1.42
N ARG A 79 8.70 -12.93 -2.75
CA ARG A 79 8.86 -11.84 -3.71
C ARG A 79 7.63 -10.94 -3.68
N THR A 80 7.85 -9.64 -3.56
CA THR A 80 6.79 -8.63 -3.63
C THR A 80 6.79 -7.93 -4.99
N HIS A 81 5.61 -7.77 -5.58
CA HIS A 81 5.33 -6.87 -6.68
C HIS A 81 4.43 -5.72 -6.20
N THR A 82 4.46 -4.58 -6.87
CA THR A 82 3.55 -3.46 -6.62
C THR A 82 3.32 -2.69 -7.90
N GLU A 83 2.04 -2.47 -8.22
CA GLU A 83 1.57 -1.77 -9.41
C GLU A 83 0.67 -0.58 -8.99
N LYS A 84 0.62 0.44 -9.83
CA LYS A 84 -0.28 1.58 -9.71
C LYS A 84 -1.00 1.78 -11.04
N GLY A 85 -2.22 2.30 -10.97
CA GLY A 85 -3.03 2.55 -12.16
C GLY A 85 -4.34 3.25 -11.80
N ILE A 86 -5.27 3.21 -12.74
CA ILE A 86 -6.63 3.74 -12.55
C ILE A 86 -7.66 2.62 -12.44
N PHE A 87 -8.77 2.86 -11.77
CA PHE A 87 -9.90 1.94 -11.73
C PHE A 87 -11.17 2.53 -12.35
N GLU A 88 -11.86 1.73 -13.14
CA GLU A 88 -13.21 2.04 -13.63
C GLU A 88 -14.25 1.36 -12.72
N TRP A 89 -15.32 2.06 -12.36
CA TRP A 89 -16.49 1.47 -11.68
C TRP A 89 -17.62 1.23 -12.67
N ASN A 90 -18.23 0.05 -12.60
CA ASN A 90 -19.42 -0.33 -13.35
C ASN A 90 -20.55 -0.64 -12.38
N GLU A 91 -21.49 0.31 -12.28
CA GLU A 91 -22.63 0.25 -11.35
C GLU A 91 -23.62 -0.87 -11.67
N ASN A 92 -23.81 -1.21 -12.96
CA ASN A 92 -24.77 -2.25 -13.39
C ASN A 92 -24.34 -3.64 -12.91
N ASP A 93 -23.06 -3.98 -13.15
CA ASP A 93 -22.49 -5.29 -12.83
C ASP A 93 -21.90 -5.32 -11.41
N LYS A 94 -21.87 -4.17 -10.70
CA LYS A 94 -21.19 -3.94 -9.43
C LYS A 94 -19.72 -4.38 -9.43
N THR A 95 -18.99 -4.04 -10.48
CA THR A 95 -17.57 -4.41 -10.65
C THR A 95 -16.67 -3.19 -10.72
N ILE A 96 -15.45 -3.34 -10.19
CA ILE A 96 -14.33 -2.48 -10.56
C ILE A 96 -13.41 -3.21 -11.55
N ALA A 97 -12.83 -2.45 -12.48
CA ALA A 97 -11.74 -2.90 -13.33
C ALA A 97 -10.48 -2.12 -12.99
N LEU A 98 -9.47 -2.77 -12.40
CA LEU A 98 -8.14 -2.20 -12.21
C LEU A 98 -7.38 -2.22 -13.53
N ILE A 99 -6.84 -1.08 -13.96
CA ILE A 99 -6.14 -0.92 -15.24
C ILE A 99 -4.67 -0.59 -14.98
N GLY A 100 -3.81 -1.59 -15.21
CA GLY A 100 -2.37 -1.50 -15.03
C GLY A 100 -1.64 -0.81 -16.19
N GLU A 101 -0.33 -0.63 -16.06
CA GLU A 101 0.53 0.15 -16.97
C GLU A 101 0.50 -0.34 -18.43
N ASN A 102 0.21 -1.62 -18.65
CA ASN A 102 0.09 -2.25 -19.97
C ASN A 102 -1.35 -2.33 -20.50
N ASN A 103 -2.31 -1.63 -19.87
CA ASN A 103 -3.76 -1.70 -20.12
C ASN A 103 -4.42 -3.06 -19.83
N LYS A 104 -3.74 -3.99 -19.16
CA LYS A 104 -4.38 -5.20 -18.61
C LYS A 104 -5.47 -4.78 -17.61
N LYS A 105 -6.71 -5.19 -17.87
CA LYS A 105 -7.82 -5.03 -16.93
C LYS A 105 -7.92 -6.25 -16.01
N THR A 106 -7.92 -6.02 -14.70
CA THR A 106 -8.11 -7.04 -13.67
C THR A 106 -9.39 -6.73 -12.91
N PHE A 107 -10.37 -7.63 -12.91
CA PHE A 107 -11.75 -7.34 -12.47
C PHE A 107 -12.06 -7.88 -11.06
N TYR A 108 -12.80 -7.09 -10.29
CA TYR A 108 -13.30 -7.48 -8.96
C TYR A 108 -14.78 -7.13 -8.85
N LYS A 109 -15.60 -8.05 -8.34
CA LYS A 109 -16.97 -7.75 -7.86
C LYS A 109 -16.87 -7.03 -6.52
N VAL A 110 -17.69 -6.00 -6.31
CA VAL A 110 -17.76 -5.24 -5.05
C VAL A 110 -19.01 -5.68 -4.29
N ASP A 111 -18.83 -6.16 -3.06
CA ASP A 111 -19.93 -6.49 -2.16
C ASP A 111 -19.66 -5.96 -0.75
N ALA A 112 -20.45 -4.97 -0.32
CA ALA A 112 -20.30 -4.22 0.92
C ALA A 112 -18.85 -3.75 1.23
N GLN A 113 -18.11 -4.53 2.03
CA GLN A 113 -16.74 -4.26 2.48
C GLN A 113 -15.74 -5.29 1.92
N VAL A 114 -16.04 -5.89 0.76
CA VAL A 114 -15.28 -6.96 0.14
C VAL A 114 -15.10 -6.70 -1.36
N LEU A 115 -13.88 -6.93 -1.85
CA LEU A 115 -13.58 -7.10 -3.28
C LEU A 115 -13.40 -8.60 -3.57
N ILE A 116 -14.15 -9.15 -4.51
CA ILE A 116 -14.06 -10.57 -4.90
C ILE A 116 -13.37 -10.66 -6.27
N PHE A 117 -12.20 -11.31 -6.32
CA PHE A 117 -11.39 -11.38 -7.55
C PHE A 117 -12.03 -12.32 -8.61
N LEU A 118 -12.29 -11.77 -9.79
CA LEU A 118 -12.91 -12.49 -10.91
C LEU A 118 -11.81 -13.15 -11.77
N ASN A 119 -11.34 -14.31 -11.31
CA ASN A 119 -10.14 -15.04 -11.78
C ASN A 119 -10.17 -15.59 -13.23
N ASP A 120 -10.89 -14.95 -14.15
CA ASP A 120 -10.83 -15.20 -15.61
C ASP A 120 -10.82 -13.89 -16.43
N ASN A 121 -10.67 -12.74 -15.77
CA ASN A 121 -10.83 -11.38 -16.34
C ASN A 121 -12.21 -11.14 -17.02
N ASN A 122 -13.23 -11.88 -16.58
CA ASN A 122 -14.61 -11.75 -17.04
C ASN A 122 -15.46 -11.08 -15.94
N PRO A 123 -15.95 -9.83 -16.12
CA PRO A 123 -16.79 -9.16 -15.12
C PRO A 123 -18.13 -9.86 -14.89
N ASN A 124 -18.58 -10.69 -15.84
CA ASN A 124 -19.82 -11.47 -15.76
C ASN A 124 -19.58 -12.92 -15.30
N LYS A 125 -18.42 -13.22 -14.69
CA LYS A 125 -18.15 -14.56 -14.12
C LYS A 125 -19.13 -14.86 -12.98
N LYS A 126 -19.84 -15.98 -13.09
CA LYS A 126 -20.58 -16.58 -11.97
C LYS A 126 -19.64 -17.45 -11.15
N MET A 127 -19.73 -17.36 -9.84
CA MET A 127 -18.91 -18.09 -8.86
C MET A 127 -19.84 -18.72 -7.81
N THR A 128 -19.42 -19.85 -7.22
CA THR A 128 -20.11 -20.39 -6.03
C THR A 128 -19.74 -19.59 -4.78
N ALA A 129 -20.50 -19.71 -3.69
CA ALA A 129 -20.19 -18.99 -2.45
C ALA A 129 -18.79 -19.36 -1.89
N GLU A 130 -18.43 -20.64 -2.00
CA GLU A 130 -17.12 -21.17 -1.61
C GLU A 130 -16.00 -20.66 -2.52
N GLU A 131 -16.29 -20.28 -3.77
CA GLU A 131 -15.33 -19.57 -4.64
C GLU A 131 -15.23 -18.09 -4.25
N GLU A 132 -16.35 -17.39 -4.07
CA GLU A 132 -16.33 -15.97 -3.67
C GLU A 132 -15.58 -15.74 -2.35
N GLU A 133 -15.73 -16.65 -1.37
CA GLU A 133 -14.95 -16.67 -0.12
C GLU A 133 -13.46 -16.94 -0.32
N ARG A 134 -13.07 -17.81 -1.27
CA ARG A 134 -11.64 -18.08 -1.55
C ARG A 134 -10.95 -16.96 -2.33
N TYR A 135 -11.71 -16.09 -3.00
CA TYR A 135 -11.19 -14.99 -3.81
C TYR A 135 -11.48 -13.60 -3.20
N SER A 136 -11.83 -13.54 -1.91
CA SER A 136 -12.17 -12.30 -1.23
C SER A 136 -10.96 -11.52 -0.70
N LEU A 137 -11.04 -10.19 -0.81
CA LEU A 137 -10.18 -9.22 -0.16
C LEU A 137 -11.07 -8.35 0.73
N HIS A 138 -10.87 -8.42 2.04
CA HIS A 138 -11.71 -7.75 3.01
C HIS A 138 -11.15 -6.37 3.38
N GLN A 139 -12.02 -5.37 3.50
CA GLN A 139 -11.66 -4.04 3.99
C GLN A 139 -11.04 -4.11 5.40
N LYS A 140 -10.14 -3.16 5.69
CA LYS A 140 -9.39 -3.03 6.95
C LYS A 140 -9.41 -1.59 7.46
#